data_AF-A0A4Q0YY21-F1
#
_entry.id   AF-A0A4Q0YY21-F1
#
_cell.length_a   1.000
_cell.length_b   1.000
_cell.length_c   1.000
_cell.angle_alpha   90.00
_cell.angle_beta   90.00
_cell.angle_gamma   90.00
#
_symmetry.space_group_name_H-M   'P 1'
#
loop_
_entity.id
_entity.type
_entity.pdbx_description
1 polymer ?
#
loop_
_entity_poly.entity_id
_entity_poly.type
_entity_poly.pdbx_seq_one_letter_code
_entity_poly.pdbx_strand_id
1 'polypeptide(L)'
;MNGLIWFRHDLRLSDNPALTALSRRCKKAILLYVIDPNWFRPSRHQCAHMGKFRQEFLYQSLRELDSQLRINRQRLVVKVGNPLEIIPKLCKKHSVDLVAATSHPGVFEQHQIANLKRNIGCEVITAESFTLFLENQIPFQKDDFPATFTQFRKFVEKNHILPCIPISTPEELPQRLVEASDSYDDQEFVYDLRPYQGGEDSAAFQLNQYFWKSHRVKSYKQTRNGFDGWNFSSRLSAWLANGSISARTVAAELDNYEYRHGKDESTQALYFELLWREYFQWMMKTYGAKMFQFTGIKDKRPLTSFYSDRYKSWEEGTTEYPLVNACMRQLKQTGWLSNRGRQIVASCLVNELGVDWRFGAAYFEQQLIDFDVASNYGNWQYLAGVGADPRGQRHFNLEKQAEMYDPDGTFTRRWSKNTSTVGE
;
A
#
# COMPACT_ATOMS: atom_id res chain seq x y z
N MET A 1 -17.10 -17.63 23.20
CA MET A 1 -17.38 -16.35 22.53
C MET A 1 -17.65 -16.57 21.05
N ASN A 2 -18.56 -15.80 20.48
CA ASN A 2 -18.71 -15.59 19.04
C ASN A 2 -17.82 -14.40 18.62
N GLY A 3 -17.06 -14.58 17.55
CA GLY A 3 -16.12 -13.59 17.04
C GLY A 3 -16.54 -12.98 15.71
N LEU A 4 -15.98 -11.83 15.39
CA LEU A 4 -15.94 -11.27 14.06
C LEU A 4 -14.54 -10.72 13.81
N ILE A 5 -13.85 -11.13 12.75
CA ILE A 5 -12.66 -10.42 12.28
C ILE A 5 -13.05 -9.55 11.09
N TRP A 6 -12.59 -8.31 11.09
CA TRP A 6 -12.73 -7.41 9.97
C TRP A 6 -11.38 -7.28 9.26
N PHE A 7 -11.26 -7.97 8.12
CA PHE A 7 -10.14 -7.84 7.21
C PHE A 7 -10.20 -6.50 6.46
N ARG A 8 -9.04 -5.87 6.29
CA ARG A 8 -8.84 -4.58 5.62
C ARG A 8 -7.57 -4.61 4.76
N HIS A 9 -6.44 -4.18 5.32
CA HIS A 9 -5.13 -4.11 4.69
C HIS A 9 -4.24 -5.26 5.19
N ASP A 10 -4.84 -6.43 5.35
CA ASP A 10 -4.28 -7.63 5.98
C ASP A 10 -4.90 -8.89 5.37
N LEU A 11 -5.04 -8.92 4.04
CA LEU A 11 -5.66 -9.99 3.26
C LEU A 11 -4.79 -11.27 3.18
N ARG A 12 -4.48 -11.83 4.35
CA ARG A 12 -3.62 -12.99 4.56
C ARG A 12 -3.98 -13.72 5.87
N LEU A 13 -3.64 -15.00 5.94
CA LEU A 13 -3.73 -15.82 7.14
C LEU A 13 -2.43 -15.84 7.94
N SER A 14 -1.27 -15.80 7.27
CA SER A 14 0.03 -15.75 7.94
C SER A 14 0.30 -14.39 8.57
N ASP A 15 1.11 -14.37 9.63
CA ASP A 15 1.48 -13.14 10.37
C ASP A 15 0.28 -12.21 10.63
N ASN A 16 -0.84 -12.80 11.07
CA ASN A 16 -2.06 -12.07 11.38
C ASN A 16 -2.43 -12.22 12.87
N PRO A 17 -1.84 -11.40 13.76
CA PRO A 17 -2.10 -11.47 15.19
C PRO A 17 -3.55 -11.19 15.58
N ALA A 18 -4.30 -10.42 14.78
CA ALA A 18 -5.73 -10.19 15.03
C ALA A 18 -6.53 -11.48 14.82
N LEU A 19 -6.23 -12.22 13.76
CA LEU A 19 -6.78 -13.55 13.50
C LEU A 19 -6.39 -14.54 14.58
N THR A 20 -5.11 -14.60 14.96
CA THR A 20 -4.64 -15.48 16.04
C THR A 20 -5.32 -15.19 17.38
N ALA A 21 -5.45 -13.91 17.75
CA ALA A 21 -6.13 -13.52 18.98
C ALA A 21 -7.61 -13.92 18.97
N LEU A 22 -8.29 -13.75 17.83
CA LEU A 22 -9.67 -14.15 17.68
C LEU A 22 -9.85 -15.68 17.71
N SER A 23 -9.04 -16.45 16.99
CA SER A 23 -9.10 -17.92 16.97
C SER A 23 -8.88 -18.54 18.36
N ARG A 24 -8.05 -17.93 19.21
CA ARG A 24 -7.81 -18.40 20.58
C ARG A 24 -8.99 -18.17 21.53
N ARG A 25 -9.83 -17.17 21.25
CA ARG A 25 -10.89 -16.71 22.18
C ARG A 25 -12.29 -17.11 21.74
N CYS A 26 -12.49 -17.31 20.44
CA CYS A 26 -13.79 -17.53 19.85
C CYS A 26 -13.92 -18.97 19.32
N LYS A 27 -15.03 -19.63 19.64
CA LYS A 27 -15.34 -20.97 19.09
C LYS A 27 -15.95 -20.89 17.70
N LYS A 28 -16.69 -19.81 17.44
CA LYS A 28 -17.32 -19.50 16.16
C LYS A 28 -16.98 -18.07 15.75
N ALA A 29 -16.80 -17.81 14.46
CA ALA A 29 -16.59 -16.44 14.00
C ALA A 29 -17.09 -16.18 12.58
N ILE A 30 -17.36 -14.90 12.32
CA ILE A 30 -17.56 -14.32 10.99
C ILE A 30 -16.22 -13.74 10.54
N LEU A 31 -15.75 -14.15 9.36
CA LEU A 31 -14.55 -13.58 8.74
C LEU A 31 -15.01 -12.59 7.67
N LEU A 32 -14.98 -11.29 7.98
CA LEU A 32 -15.66 -10.25 7.21
C LEU A 32 -14.68 -9.38 6.42
N TYR A 33 -15.04 -9.10 5.17
CA TYR A 33 -14.54 -7.94 4.41
C TYR A 33 -15.71 -7.04 4.00
N VAL A 34 -15.50 -5.71 4.02
CA VAL A 34 -16.51 -4.73 3.61
C VAL A 34 -15.98 -3.88 2.47
N ILE A 35 -16.66 -3.92 1.32
CA ILE A 35 -16.39 -3.06 0.18
C ILE A 35 -17.21 -1.78 0.33
N ASP A 36 -16.55 -0.64 0.49
CA ASP A 36 -17.23 0.65 0.55
C ASP A 36 -17.48 1.19 -0.87
N PRO A 37 -18.74 1.37 -1.30
CA PRO A 37 -19.05 1.87 -2.64
C PRO A 37 -18.54 3.29 -2.89
N ASN A 38 -18.22 4.07 -1.84
CA ASN A 38 -17.64 5.40 -1.98
C ASN A 38 -16.21 5.37 -2.53
N TRP A 39 -15.50 4.24 -2.45
CA TRP A 39 -14.15 4.14 -3.00
C TRP A 39 -14.11 4.37 -4.51
N PHE A 40 -15.18 4.01 -5.21
CA PHE A 40 -15.28 4.09 -6.67
C PHE A 40 -15.87 5.40 -7.17
N ARG A 41 -16.26 6.30 -6.25
CA ARG A 41 -16.86 7.60 -6.59
C ARG A 41 -15.79 8.68 -6.60
N PRO A 42 -15.83 9.63 -7.56
CA PRO A 42 -14.95 10.78 -7.55
C PRO A 42 -15.07 11.56 -6.23
N SER A 43 -13.92 11.98 -5.71
CA SER A 43 -13.80 12.74 -4.47
C SER A 43 -13.27 14.16 -4.74
N ARG A 44 -12.82 14.83 -3.68
CA ARG A 44 -12.11 16.12 -3.78
C ARG A 44 -10.85 15.86 -4.63
N HIS A 45 -10.58 16.71 -5.63
CA HIS A 45 -9.52 16.57 -6.65
C HIS A 45 -9.84 15.71 -7.88
N GLN A 46 -11.12 15.49 -8.20
CA GLN A 46 -11.59 14.89 -9.47
C GLN A 46 -11.19 13.42 -9.70
N CYS A 47 -10.69 12.75 -8.66
CA CYS A 47 -10.30 11.35 -8.71
C CYS A 47 -11.12 10.50 -7.74
N ALA A 48 -11.44 9.28 -8.14
CA ALA A 48 -11.98 8.27 -7.23
C ALA A 48 -10.87 7.78 -6.29
N HIS A 49 -11.24 7.27 -5.12
CA HIS A 49 -10.26 6.70 -4.20
C HIS A 49 -9.62 5.44 -4.77
N MET A 50 -10.35 4.62 -5.54
CA MET A 50 -9.88 3.36 -6.11
C MET A 50 -10.28 3.21 -7.57
N GLY A 51 -9.28 3.06 -8.44
CA GLY A 51 -9.49 2.74 -9.86
C GLY A 51 -9.42 1.24 -10.15
N LYS A 52 -9.66 0.90 -11.43
CA LYS A 52 -9.83 -0.49 -11.91
C LYS A 52 -8.68 -1.44 -11.56
N PHE A 53 -7.44 -0.98 -11.59
CA PHE A 53 -6.27 -1.84 -11.37
C PHE A 53 -6.21 -2.36 -9.93
N ARG A 54 -6.38 -1.46 -8.95
CA ARG A 54 -6.40 -1.85 -7.55
C ARG A 54 -7.70 -2.56 -7.16
N GLN A 55 -8.83 -2.18 -7.77
CA GLN A 55 -10.09 -2.88 -7.58
C GLN A 55 -9.99 -4.35 -8.00
N GLU A 56 -9.43 -4.64 -9.17
CA GLU A 56 -9.25 -6.00 -9.64
C GLU A 56 -8.27 -6.78 -8.76
N PHE A 57 -7.13 -6.17 -8.42
CA PHE A 57 -6.15 -6.79 -7.52
C PHE A 57 -6.75 -7.11 -6.14
N LEU A 58 -7.63 -6.25 -5.63
CA LEU A 58 -8.40 -6.50 -4.41
C LEU A 58 -9.30 -7.72 -4.58
N TYR A 59 -10.08 -7.80 -5.66
CA TYR A 59 -10.98 -8.93 -5.89
C TYR A 59 -10.24 -10.26 -6.03
N GLN A 60 -9.12 -10.29 -6.73
CA GLN A 60 -8.23 -11.45 -6.80
C GLN A 60 -7.76 -11.86 -5.40
N SER A 61 -7.31 -10.89 -4.59
CA SER A 61 -6.85 -11.15 -3.22
C SER A 61 -7.96 -11.67 -2.31
N LEU A 62 -9.20 -11.18 -2.45
CA LEU A 62 -10.36 -11.66 -1.68
C LEU A 62 -10.76 -13.09 -2.08
N ARG A 63 -10.72 -13.43 -3.38
CA ARG A 63 -10.98 -14.79 -3.88
C ARG A 63 -9.92 -15.78 -3.37
N GLU A 64 -8.65 -15.38 -3.38
CA GLU A 64 -7.57 -16.22 -2.86
C GLU A 64 -7.70 -16.42 -1.35
N LEU A 65 -8.01 -15.35 -0.59
CA LEU A 65 -8.29 -15.44 0.85
C LEU A 65 -9.48 -16.36 1.16
N ASP A 66 -10.60 -16.24 0.45
CA ASP A 66 -11.74 -17.17 0.62
C ASP A 66 -11.35 -18.61 0.30
N SER A 67 -10.51 -18.83 -0.72
CA SER A 67 -10.03 -20.17 -1.07
C SER A 67 -9.18 -20.79 0.06
N GLN A 68 -8.27 -20.03 0.65
CA GLN A 68 -7.48 -20.48 1.80
C GLN A 68 -8.35 -20.72 3.05
N LEU A 69 -9.37 -19.89 3.27
CA LEU A 69 -10.32 -20.07 4.37
C LEU A 69 -11.17 -21.35 4.20
N ARG A 70 -11.56 -21.70 2.97
CA ARG A 70 -12.31 -22.94 2.68
C ARG A 70 -11.55 -24.21 3.03
N ILE A 71 -10.23 -24.22 2.80
CA ILE A 71 -9.36 -25.33 3.22
C ILE A 71 -9.49 -25.56 4.73
N ASN A 72 -9.66 -24.47 5.49
CA ASN A 72 -9.85 -24.47 6.95
C ASN A 72 -11.32 -24.52 7.38
N ARG A 73 -12.23 -25.01 6.52
CA ARG A 73 -13.68 -25.11 6.79
C ARG A 73 -14.35 -23.78 7.19
N GLN A 74 -13.76 -22.68 6.75
CA GLN A 74 -14.23 -21.31 6.93
C GLN A 74 -14.59 -20.68 5.59
N ARG A 75 -15.16 -19.47 5.64
CA ARG A 75 -15.50 -18.67 4.44
C ARG A 75 -15.28 -17.20 4.71
N LEU A 76 -14.90 -16.47 3.67
CA LEU A 76 -14.93 -15.02 3.70
C LEU A 76 -16.35 -14.55 3.43
N VAL A 77 -16.87 -13.73 4.34
CA VAL A 77 -18.13 -13.00 4.18
C VAL A 77 -17.77 -11.63 3.60
N VAL A 78 -18.25 -11.32 2.41
CA VAL A 78 -18.06 -10.01 1.79
C VAL A 78 -19.38 -9.25 1.79
N LYS A 79 -19.38 -8.03 2.30
CA LYS A 79 -20.55 -7.14 2.26
C LYS A 79 -20.20 -5.85 1.53
N VAL A 80 -21.20 -5.23 0.91
CA VAL A 80 -21.05 -3.91 0.26
C VAL A 80 -21.77 -2.86 1.10
N GLY A 81 -21.09 -1.79 1.45
CA GLY A 81 -21.66 -0.65 2.17
C GLY A 81 -20.71 -0.06 3.22
N ASN A 82 -21.30 0.65 4.19
CA ASN A 82 -20.54 1.32 5.25
C ASN A 82 -20.17 0.32 6.37
N PRO A 83 -18.87 0.08 6.67
CA PRO A 83 -18.48 -0.83 7.75
C PRO A 83 -19.01 -0.40 9.13
N LEU A 84 -19.19 0.90 9.36
CA LEU A 84 -19.72 1.44 10.61
C LEU A 84 -21.23 1.18 10.80
N GLU A 85 -21.93 0.72 9.77
CA GLU A 85 -23.32 0.28 9.87
C GLU A 85 -23.44 -1.24 9.83
N ILE A 86 -22.62 -1.89 8.98
CA ILE A 86 -22.66 -3.34 8.76
C ILE A 86 -22.16 -4.09 10.00
N ILE A 87 -21.00 -3.71 10.55
CA ILE A 87 -20.40 -4.42 11.68
C ILE A 87 -21.30 -4.38 12.92
N PRO A 88 -21.87 -3.24 13.35
CA PRO A 88 -22.79 -3.22 14.49
C PRO A 88 -24.05 -4.06 14.26
N LYS A 89 -24.60 -4.09 13.04
CA LYS A 89 -25.76 -4.93 12.68
C LYS A 89 -25.42 -6.42 12.82
N LEU A 90 -24.27 -6.84 12.30
CA LEU A 90 -23.79 -8.22 12.44
C LEU A 90 -23.54 -8.59 13.90
N CYS A 91 -22.95 -7.68 14.67
CA CYS A 91 -22.68 -7.94 16.09
C CYS A 91 -23.97 -8.20 16.87
N LYS A 92 -25.01 -7.39 16.65
CA LYS A 92 -26.33 -7.59 17.28
C LYS A 92 -27.03 -8.87 16.80
N LYS A 93 -27.02 -9.11 15.49
CA LYS A 93 -27.71 -10.26 14.88
C LYS A 93 -27.16 -11.60 15.35
N HIS A 94 -25.84 -11.68 15.52
CA HIS A 94 -25.12 -12.94 15.77
C HIS A 94 -24.57 -13.06 17.19
N SER A 95 -24.95 -12.13 18.08
CA SER A 95 -24.45 -12.04 19.45
C SER A 95 -22.91 -12.14 19.48
N VAL A 96 -22.24 -11.31 18.68
CA VAL A 96 -20.76 -11.26 18.64
C VAL A 96 -20.25 -10.67 19.95
N ASP A 97 -19.35 -11.38 20.61
CA ASP A 97 -18.71 -10.95 21.86
C ASP A 97 -17.39 -10.20 21.61
N LEU A 98 -16.72 -10.50 20.50
CA LEU A 98 -15.40 -9.98 20.16
C LEU A 98 -15.29 -9.61 18.68
N VAL A 99 -14.93 -8.36 18.40
CA VAL A 99 -14.50 -7.88 17.08
C VAL A 99 -12.98 -7.71 17.08
N ALA A 100 -12.30 -8.35 16.13
CA ALA A 100 -10.86 -8.21 15.91
C ALA A 100 -10.57 -7.50 14.58
N ALA A 101 -9.53 -6.66 14.56
CA ALA A 101 -9.03 -6.04 13.34
C ALA A 101 -7.53 -5.74 13.44
N THR A 102 -6.83 -5.69 12.31
CA THR A 102 -5.44 -5.20 12.29
C THR A 102 -5.40 -3.67 12.38
N SER A 103 -4.49 -3.14 13.20
CA SER A 103 -4.22 -1.70 13.31
C SER A 103 -3.59 -1.17 12.02
N HIS A 104 -4.04 0.01 11.56
CA HIS A 104 -3.55 0.68 10.35
C HIS A 104 -3.35 2.17 10.65
N PRO A 105 -2.27 2.80 10.16
CA PRO A 105 -1.95 4.19 10.51
C PRO A 105 -2.79 5.23 9.77
N GLY A 106 -3.51 4.86 8.72
CA GLY A 106 -4.35 5.77 7.95
C GLY A 106 -5.50 6.38 8.78
N VAL A 107 -5.82 7.64 8.46
CA VAL A 107 -6.73 8.47 9.27
C VAL A 107 -8.16 7.94 9.29
N PHE A 108 -8.67 7.51 8.13
CA PHE A 108 -10.02 6.94 8.06
C PHE A 108 -10.07 5.60 8.78
N GLU A 109 -9.04 4.77 8.64
CA GLU A 109 -8.95 3.46 9.27
C GLU A 109 -8.90 3.56 10.80
N GLN A 110 -8.18 4.55 11.34
CA GLN A 110 -8.16 4.85 12.77
C GLN A 110 -9.51 5.37 13.27
N HIS A 111 -10.13 6.29 12.53
CA HIS A 111 -11.45 6.82 12.89
C HIS A 111 -12.51 5.72 12.94
N GLN A 112 -12.51 4.81 11.97
CA GLN A 112 -13.46 3.70 11.92
C GLN A 112 -13.33 2.78 13.14
N ILE A 113 -12.10 2.39 13.51
CA ILE A 113 -11.87 1.56 14.70
C ILE A 113 -12.27 2.29 15.99
N ALA A 114 -11.90 3.57 16.12
CA ALA A 114 -12.27 4.38 17.28
C ALA A 114 -13.78 4.60 17.39
N ASN A 115 -14.50 4.63 16.26
CA ASN A 115 -15.95 4.66 16.23
C ASN A 115 -16.54 3.32 16.71
N LEU A 116 -16.07 2.19 16.18
CA LEU A 116 -16.52 0.86 16.59
C LEU A 116 -16.29 0.64 18.09
N LYS A 117 -15.09 0.93 18.60
CA LYS A 117 -14.76 0.83 20.04
C LYS A 117 -15.72 1.59 20.96
N ARG A 118 -16.31 2.70 20.49
CA ARG A 118 -17.23 3.54 21.27
C ARG A 118 -18.70 3.14 21.13
N ASN A 119 -19.08 2.59 19.97
CA ASN A 119 -20.49 2.50 19.57
C ASN A 119 -21.04 1.07 19.53
N ILE A 120 -20.21 0.03 19.71
CA ILE A 120 -20.70 -1.36 19.76
C ILE A 120 -20.61 -1.92 21.18
N GLY A 121 -21.57 -2.76 21.54
CA GLY A 121 -21.68 -3.34 22.89
C GLY A 121 -20.78 -4.57 23.13
N CYS A 122 -19.87 -4.87 22.21
CA CYS A 122 -18.94 -6.00 22.30
C CYS A 122 -17.50 -5.52 22.32
N GLU A 123 -16.59 -6.38 22.75
CA GLU A 123 -15.18 -6.04 22.86
C GLU A 123 -14.58 -5.82 21.46
N VAL A 124 -13.82 -4.74 21.27
CA VAL A 124 -13.08 -4.48 20.03
C VAL A 124 -11.59 -4.52 20.31
N ILE A 125 -10.91 -5.54 19.79
CA ILE A 125 -9.46 -5.65 19.86
C ILE A 125 -8.82 -5.26 18.54
N THR A 126 -7.64 -4.66 18.67
CA THR A 126 -6.77 -4.35 17.53
C THR A 126 -5.40 -4.94 17.75
N ALA A 127 -4.82 -5.54 16.70
CA ALA A 127 -3.48 -6.08 16.76
C ALA A 127 -2.56 -5.43 15.72
N GLU A 128 -1.27 -5.32 16.03
CA GLU A 128 -0.30 -4.64 15.20
C GLU A 128 0.45 -5.64 14.31
N SER A 129 0.29 -5.51 12.99
CA SER A 129 1.03 -6.31 11.99
C SER A 129 1.18 -5.67 10.62
N PHE A 130 0.76 -4.40 10.46
CA PHE A 130 0.92 -3.67 9.20
C PHE A 130 2.33 -3.10 9.02
N THR A 131 2.99 -2.75 10.12
CA THR A 131 4.34 -2.18 10.22
C THR A 131 5.39 -3.23 10.60
N LEU A 132 6.66 -2.93 10.33
CA LEU A 132 7.80 -3.77 10.78
C LEU A 132 7.90 -3.79 12.30
N PHE A 133 7.68 -2.65 12.94
CA PHE A 133 7.83 -2.46 14.37
C PHE A 133 6.47 -2.32 15.07
N LEU A 134 6.44 -2.60 16.37
CA LEU A 134 5.32 -2.28 17.26
C LEU A 134 5.43 -0.85 17.79
N GLU A 135 4.31 -0.30 18.24
CA GLU A 135 4.23 1.02 18.86
C GLU A 135 5.13 1.15 20.09
N ASN A 136 5.25 0.10 20.90
CA ASN A 136 6.15 0.12 22.06
C ASN A 136 7.65 0.13 21.68
N GLN A 137 8.01 -0.25 20.45
CA GLN A 137 9.38 -0.16 19.93
C GLN A 137 9.68 1.23 19.34
N ILE A 138 8.65 1.97 18.93
CA ILE A 138 8.77 3.27 18.25
C ILE A 138 8.13 4.36 19.13
N PRO A 139 8.91 5.00 20.02
CA PRO A 139 8.37 5.90 21.05
C PRO A 139 8.08 7.32 20.56
N PHE A 140 7.98 7.55 19.25
CA PHE A 140 7.86 8.91 18.72
C PHE A 140 6.49 9.51 19.03
N GLN A 141 6.52 10.64 19.73
CA GLN A 141 5.41 11.58 19.80
C GLN A 141 5.53 12.63 18.69
N LYS A 142 4.51 13.47 18.54
CA LYS A 142 4.47 14.49 17.47
C LYS A 142 5.67 15.43 17.48
N ASP A 143 6.06 15.90 18.66
CA ASP A 143 7.14 16.89 18.79
C ASP A 143 8.54 16.25 18.66
N ASP A 144 8.65 14.93 18.82
CA ASP A 144 9.90 14.16 18.79
C ASP A 144 10.05 13.29 17.53
N PHE A 145 9.14 13.40 16.58
CA PHE A 145 9.21 12.59 15.36
C PHE A 145 10.39 13.01 14.48
N PRO A 146 11.23 12.08 13.99
CA PRO A 146 12.39 12.41 13.18
C PRO A 146 12.01 13.20 11.93
N ALA A 147 12.56 14.42 11.81
CA ALA A 147 12.28 15.34 10.70
C ALA A 147 12.77 14.81 9.34
N THR A 148 13.63 13.79 9.33
CA THR A 148 14.15 13.15 8.10
C THR A 148 14.21 11.63 8.25
N PHE A 149 14.09 10.92 7.13
CA PHE A 149 14.33 9.47 7.09
C PHE A 149 15.70 9.06 7.62
N THR A 150 16.75 9.85 7.37
CA THR A 150 18.09 9.51 7.86
C THR A 150 18.16 9.55 9.38
N GLN A 151 17.46 10.49 10.03
CA GLN A 151 17.34 10.52 11.48
C GLN A 151 16.56 9.31 12.01
N PHE A 152 15.44 8.96 11.36
CA PHE A 152 14.66 7.76 11.70
C PHE A 152 15.51 6.47 11.58
N ARG A 153 16.18 6.27 10.44
CA ARG A 153 17.06 5.13 10.20
C ARG A 153 18.16 5.04 11.25
N LYS A 154 18.86 6.15 11.52
CA LYS A 154 19.92 6.19 12.56
C LYS A 154 19.38 5.88 13.95
N PHE A 155 18.15 6.31 14.26
CA PHE A 155 17.50 5.96 15.52
C PHE A 155 17.24 4.45 15.62
N VAL A 156 16.66 3.84 14.59
CA VAL A 156 16.43 2.38 14.52
C VAL A 156 17.74 1.62 14.69
N GLU A 157 18.78 2.00 13.94
CA GLU A 157 20.10 1.36 13.99
C GLU A 157 20.78 1.52 15.36
N LYS A 158 20.80 2.74 15.92
CA LYS A 158 21.46 3.04 17.20
C LYS A 158 20.81 2.31 18.38
N ASN A 159 19.49 2.14 18.36
CA ASN A 159 18.74 1.47 19.42
C ASN A 159 18.56 -0.03 19.17
N HIS A 160 19.18 -0.59 18.13
CA HIS A 160 19.07 -2.00 17.75
C HIS A 160 17.61 -2.48 17.65
N ILE A 161 16.73 -1.63 17.10
CA ILE A 161 15.33 -1.97 16.94
C ILE A 161 15.20 -2.95 15.77
N LEU A 162 14.84 -4.19 16.09
CA LEU A 162 14.65 -5.26 15.11
C LEU A 162 13.18 -5.34 14.67
N PRO A 163 12.92 -5.68 13.40
CA PRO A 163 11.58 -6.02 12.94
C PRO A 163 11.01 -7.16 13.80
N CYS A 164 9.69 -7.13 14.02
CA CYS A 164 9.04 -8.24 14.70
C CYS A 164 9.13 -9.51 13.85
N ILE A 165 9.33 -10.64 14.51
CA ILE A 165 9.30 -11.95 13.87
C ILE A 165 7.85 -12.24 13.43
N PRO A 166 7.61 -12.62 12.16
CA PRO A 166 6.27 -12.98 11.71
C PRO A 166 5.77 -14.20 12.47
N ILE A 167 4.48 -14.19 12.84
CA ILE A 167 3.87 -15.34 13.51
C ILE A 167 3.25 -16.31 12.50
N SER A 168 3.23 -17.60 12.86
CA SER A 168 2.54 -18.61 12.06
C SER A 168 1.02 -18.40 12.05
N THR A 169 0.38 -18.85 10.96
CA THR A 169 -1.08 -18.99 10.90
C THR A 169 -1.59 -19.84 12.07
N PRO A 170 -2.76 -19.51 12.67
CA PRO A 170 -3.35 -20.35 13.70
C PRO A 170 -3.58 -21.78 13.22
N GLU A 171 -3.25 -22.77 14.05
CA GLU A 171 -3.43 -24.20 13.73
C GLU A 171 -4.89 -24.54 13.43
N GLU A 172 -5.82 -23.91 14.15
CA GLU A 172 -7.26 -24.05 13.94
C GLU A 172 -7.91 -22.67 13.81
N LEU A 173 -8.77 -22.52 12.81
CA LEU A 173 -9.68 -21.40 12.71
C LEU A 173 -10.98 -21.71 13.49
N PRO A 174 -11.66 -20.69 14.05
CA PRO A 174 -12.96 -20.87 14.67
C PRO A 174 -13.94 -21.50 13.67
N GLN A 175 -15.00 -22.14 14.16
CA GLN A 175 -16.05 -22.64 13.28
C GLN A 175 -16.82 -21.49 12.61
N ARG A 176 -17.36 -21.72 11.42
CA ARG A 176 -18.17 -20.70 10.73
C ARG A 176 -19.41 -20.35 11.53
N LEU A 177 -19.63 -19.07 11.74
CA LEU A 177 -20.90 -18.55 12.19
C LEU A 177 -21.75 -18.25 10.94
N VAL A 178 -22.79 -19.06 10.73
CA VAL A 178 -23.51 -19.16 9.45
C VAL A 178 -24.36 -17.89 9.18
N GLU A 179 -24.17 -17.25 8.03
CA GLU A 179 -25.22 -16.42 7.43
C GLU A 179 -25.89 -17.15 6.26
N ALA A 180 -27.22 -17.00 6.16
CA ALA A 180 -28.00 -17.53 5.04
C ALA A 180 -27.64 -16.88 3.68
N SER A 181 -26.98 -15.72 3.69
CA SER A 181 -26.52 -14.99 2.50
C SER A 181 -25.02 -14.68 2.56
N ASP A 182 -24.23 -15.74 2.69
CA ASP A 182 -22.79 -15.71 2.46
C ASP A 182 -22.50 -15.78 0.95
N SER A 183 -23.00 -14.79 0.20
CA SER A 183 -22.68 -14.61 -1.20
C SER A 183 -21.69 -13.46 -1.33
N TYR A 184 -20.46 -13.80 -1.74
CA TYR A 184 -19.80 -12.96 -2.71
C TYR A 184 -20.70 -13.03 -3.95
N ASP A 185 -21.28 -11.91 -4.40
CA ASP A 185 -21.94 -11.93 -5.71
C ASP A 185 -20.84 -12.32 -6.70
N ASP A 186 -20.93 -13.55 -7.24
CA ASP A 186 -20.02 -14.12 -8.24
C ASP A 186 -20.16 -13.37 -9.56
N GLN A 187 -19.96 -12.05 -9.55
CA GLN A 187 -19.54 -11.36 -10.74
C GLN A 187 -18.09 -11.78 -10.97
N GLU A 188 -17.94 -12.80 -11.82
CA GLU A 188 -16.69 -13.13 -12.50
C GLU A 188 -16.26 -11.94 -13.35
N PHE A 189 -15.67 -10.95 -12.69
CA PHE A 189 -14.86 -9.96 -13.35
C PHE A 189 -13.55 -10.66 -13.72
N VAL A 190 -13.48 -11.12 -14.97
CA VAL A 190 -12.23 -11.58 -15.59
C VAL A 190 -11.61 -10.37 -16.26
N TYR A 191 -10.75 -9.65 -15.53
CA TYR A 191 -9.84 -8.69 -16.15
C TYR A 191 -8.45 -9.33 -16.23
N ASP A 192 -7.94 -9.56 -17.43
CA ASP A 192 -6.57 -10.05 -17.65
C ASP A 192 -5.55 -8.91 -17.49
N LEU A 193 -5.42 -8.39 -16.26
CA LEU A 193 -4.41 -7.39 -15.91
C LEU A 193 -3.08 -8.07 -15.59
N ARG A 194 -2.50 -8.75 -16.59
CA ARG A 194 -1.11 -9.21 -16.50
C ARG A 194 -0.19 -8.01 -16.23
N PRO A 195 0.75 -8.09 -15.26
CA PRO A 195 1.28 -9.32 -14.65
C PRO A 195 0.87 -9.57 -13.19
N TYR A 196 -0.01 -8.77 -12.59
CA TYR A 196 -0.30 -8.90 -11.16
C TYR A 196 -1.46 -9.87 -10.91
N GLN A 197 -1.23 -10.81 -10.00
CA GLN A 197 -2.24 -11.68 -9.42
C GLN A 197 -2.30 -11.39 -7.91
N GLY A 198 -3.44 -10.90 -7.42
CA GLY A 198 -3.64 -10.57 -6.01
C GLY A 198 -3.82 -11.80 -5.13
N GLY A 199 -3.30 -11.75 -3.90
CA GLY A 199 -3.44 -12.81 -2.89
C GLY A 199 -2.11 -13.22 -2.23
N GLU A 200 -2.20 -13.98 -1.15
CA GLU A 200 -1.08 -14.35 -0.26
C GLU A 200 -0.10 -15.35 -0.88
N ASP A 201 -0.57 -16.43 -1.49
CA ASP A 201 0.24 -17.41 -2.23
C ASP A 201 0.90 -16.75 -3.44
N SER A 202 0.18 -15.86 -4.14
CA SER A 202 0.74 -15.07 -5.24
C SER A 202 1.89 -14.16 -4.76
N ALA A 203 1.75 -13.55 -3.57
CA ALA A 203 2.80 -12.76 -2.94
C ALA A 203 4.01 -13.62 -2.55
N ALA A 204 3.76 -14.78 -1.93
CA ALA A 204 4.79 -15.73 -1.52
C ALA A 204 5.55 -16.27 -2.73
N PHE A 205 4.86 -16.54 -3.84
CA PHE A 205 5.46 -16.92 -5.11
C PHE A 205 6.40 -15.83 -5.60
N GLN A 206 5.95 -14.57 -5.71
CA GLN A 206 6.80 -13.47 -6.18
C GLN A 206 8.03 -13.26 -5.27
N LEU A 207 7.85 -13.34 -3.95
CA LEU A 207 8.95 -13.27 -3.00
C LEU A 207 9.97 -14.39 -3.27
N ASN A 208 9.50 -15.63 -3.40
CA ASN A 208 10.35 -16.79 -3.69
C ASN A 208 11.07 -16.66 -5.04
N GLN A 209 10.38 -16.17 -6.07
CA GLN A 209 10.97 -15.94 -7.39
C GLN A 209 12.11 -14.93 -7.30
N TYR A 210 11.89 -13.80 -6.63
CA TYR A 210 12.85 -12.70 -6.56
C TYR A 210 14.06 -13.02 -5.66
N PHE A 211 13.83 -13.64 -4.51
CA PHE A 211 14.87 -13.93 -3.53
C PHE A 211 15.60 -15.22 -3.88
N TRP A 212 14.87 -16.32 -4.05
CA TRP A 212 15.44 -17.67 -4.02
C TRP A 212 15.63 -18.29 -5.40
N LYS A 213 14.68 -18.14 -6.33
CA LYS A 213 14.82 -18.76 -7.67
C LYS A 213 15.77 -17.98 -8.57
N SER A 214 15.66 -16.66 -8.58
CA SER A 214 16.45 -15.80 -9.48
C SER A 214 17.62 -15.10 -8.81
N HIS A 215 17.71 -15.12 -7.48
CA HIS A 215 18.71 -14.40 -6.68
C HIS A 215 18.85 -12.89 -7.04
N ARG A 216 17.81 -12.28 -7.59
CA ARG A 216 17.82 -10.88 -8.07
C ARG A 216 17.97 -9.87 -6.95
N VAL A 217 17.67 -10.24 -5.71
CA VAL A 217 17.92 -9.40 -4.54
C VAL A 217 19.38 -8.96 -4.43
N LYS A 218 20.36 -9.77 -4.89
CA LYS A 218 21.80 -9.42 -4.90
C LYS A 218 22.16 -8.27 -5.83
N SER A 219 21.35 -7.99 -6.85
CA SER A 219 21.55 -6.87 -7.78
C SER A 219 20.54 -5.75 -7.59
N TYR A 220 19.79 -5.75 -6.48
CA TYR A 220 18.73 -4.77 -6.22
C TYR A 220 19.24 -3.33 -6.25
N LYS A 221 20.37 -3.02 -5.59
CA LYS A 221 20.88 -1.64 -5.53
C LYS A 221 21.21 -1.08 -6.91
N GLN A 222 21.73 -1.92 -7.80
CA GLN A 222 22.12 -1.55 -9.16
C GLN A 222 20.91 -1.42 -10.08
N THR A 223 19.90 -2.27 -9.89
CA THR A 223 18.77 -2.40 -10.83
C THR A 223 17.54 -1.56 -10.47
N ARG A 224 17.36 -1.19 -9.19
CA ARG A 224 16.13 -0.55 -8.68
C ARG A 224 15.71 0.77 -9.34
N ASN A 225 16.59 1.44 -10.08
CA ASN A 225 16.28 2.66 -10.83
C ASN A 225 15.76 2.41 -12.25
N GLY A 226 15.58 1.15 -12.67
CA GLY A 226 14.97 0.82 -13.96
C GLY A 226 13.55 1.40 -14.12
N PHE A 227 13.15 1.65 -15.37
CA PHE A 227 11.82 2.16 -15.71
C PHE A 227 10.78 1.06 -15.97
N ASP A 228 11.20 -0.01 -16.63
CA ASP A 228 10.29 -0.99 -17.21
C ASP A 228 10.86 -2.41 -17.13
N GLY A 229 9.98 -3.41 -17.20
CA GLY A 229 10.28 -4.82 -16.99
C GLY A 229 10.10 -5.27 -15.54
N TRP A 230 9.70 -6.53 -15.35
CA TRP A 230 9.33 -7.06 -14.03
C TRP A 230 10.48 -7.08 -13.03
N ASN A 231 11.70 -7.13 -13.53
CA ASN A 231 12.78 -7.89 -12.93
C ASN A 231 13.88 -7.03 -12.29
N PHE A 232 13.73 -5.70 -12.38
CA PHE A 232 14.69 -4.72 -11.85
C PHE A 232 14.43 -4.32 -10.39
N SER A 233 13.31 -4.77 -9.81
CA SER A 233 12.96 -4.54 -8.40
C SER A 233 12.12 -5.71 -7.88
N SER A 234 11.83 -5.73 -6.58
CA SER A 234 11.09 -6.85 -5.96
C SER A 234 9.65 -7.00 -6.44
N ARG A 235 9.02 -5.93 -6.93
CA ARG A 235 7.59 -5.87 -7.32
C ARG A 235 6.59 -6.19 -6.20
N LEU A 236 7.03 -6.23 -4.95
CA LEU A 236 6.19 -6.63 -3.81
C LEU A 236 5.18 -5.57 -3.34
N SER A 237 5.21 -4.36 -3.90
CA SER A 237 4.47 -3.20 -3.38
C SER A 237 2.96 -3.39 -3.36
N ALA A 238 2.36 -4.03 -4.37
CA ALA A 238 0.92 -4.26 -4.43
C ALA A 238 0.43 -5.17 -3.29
N TRP A 239 1.13 -6.29 -3.07
CA TRP A 239 0.82 -7.24 -1.99
C TRP A 239 1.14 -6.67 -0.59
N LEU A 240 2.14 -5.81 -0.47
CA LEU A 240 2.44 -5.11 0.78
C LEU A 240 1.37 -4.05 1.14
N ALA A 241 0.75 -3.43 0.13
CA ALA A 241 -0.23 -2.36 0.32
C ALA A 241 -1.59 -2.89 0.81
N ASN A 242 -2.09 -3.99 0.23
CA ASN A 242 -3.33 -4.62 0.70
C ASN A 242 -3.10 -5.68 1.80
N GLY A 243 -1.84 -5.95 2.14
CA GLY A 243 -1.45 -6.86 3.20
C GLY A 243 -1.56 -8.34 2.88
N SER A 244 -1.60 -8.73 1.60
CA SER A 244 -1.41 -10.12 1.18
C SER A 244 -0.04 -10.69 1.57
N ILE A 245 0.95 -9.83 1.80
CA ILE A 245 2.19 -10.18 2.51
C ILE A 245 2.51 -9.12 3.56
N SER A 246 3.00 -9.54 4.72
CA SER A 246 3.43 -8.59 5.74
C SER A 246 4.85 -8.10 5.49
N ALA A 247 5.15 -6.88 5.91
CA ALA A 247 6.51 -6.35 5.87
C ALA A 247 7.47 -7.18 6.76
N ARG A 248 6.96 -7.78 7.84
CA ARG A 248 7.74 -8.66 8.74
C ARG A 248 8.16 -9.94 8.03
N THR A 249 7.28 -10.54 7.24
CA THR A 249 7.61 -11.71 6.40
C THR A 249 8.70 -11.36 5.39
N VAL A 250 8.61 -10.23 4.70
CA VAL A 250 9.66 -9.81 3.75
C VAL A 250 11.00 -9.56 4.46
N ALA A 251 10.98 -8.92 5.64
CA ALA A 251 12.19 -8.68 6.42
C ALA A 251 12.81 -9.97 6.97
N ALA A 252 12.00 -10.92 7.44
CA ALA A 252 12.47 -12.22 7.92
C ALA A 252 13.05 -13.07 6.79
N GLU A 253 12.44 -13.05 5.59
CA GLU A 253 12.98 -13.72 4.42
C GLU A 253 14.26 -13.08 3.90
N LEU A 254 14.41 -11.76 4.05
CA LEU A 254 15.66 -11.07 3.76
C LEU A 254 16.77 -11.47 4.72
N ASP A 255 16.48 -11.55 6.02
CA ASP A 255 17.42 -12.01 7.04
C ASP A 255 17.85 -13.47 6.80
N ASN A 256 16.91 -14.37 6.50
CA ASN A 256 17.20 -15.76 6.12
C ASN A 256 18.06 -15.84 4.84
N TYR A 257 17.80 -14.97 3.86
CA TYR A 257 18.63 -14.88 2.66
C TYR A 257 20.06 -14.43 2.98
N GLU A 258 20.21 -13.36 3.77
CA GLU A 258 21.52 -12.84 4.21
C GLU A 258 22.28 -13.88 5.03
N TYR A 259 21.60 -14.65 5.87
CA TYR A 259 22.20 -15.76 6.62
C TYR A 259 22.81 -16.83 5.71
N ARG A 260 22.14 -17.19 4.61
CA ARG A 260 22.60 -18.27 3.70
C ARG A 260 23.57 -17.80 2.62
N HIS A 261 23.47 -16.54 2.20
CA HIS A 261 24.17 -16.03 1.02
C HIS A 261 25.08 -14.83 1.30
N GLY A 262 25.14 -14.36 2.54
CA GLY A 262 25.86 -13.17 2.96
C GLY A 262 25.02 -11.90 2.76
N LYS A 263 25.27 -10.93 3.64
CA LYS A 263 24.76 -9.57 3.55
C LYS A 263 25.61 -8.74 2.60
N ASP A 264 24.96 -7.96 1.73
CA ASP A 264 25.63 -7.04 0.82
C ASP A 264 24.92 -5.68 0.71
N GLU A 265 25.43 -4.79 -0.15
CA GLU A 265 24.84 -3.47 -0.33
C GLU A 265 23.43 -3.50 -0.96
N SER A 266 23.09 -4.55 -1.70
CA SER A 266 21.80 -4.72 -2.37
C SER A 266 20.74 -5.25 -1.41
N THR A 267 21.06 -6.24 -0.58
CA THR A 267 20.17 -6.70 0.48
C THR A 267 19.92 -5.57 1.49
N GLN A 268 20.96 -4.83 1.87
CA GLN A 268 20.83 -3.64 2.71
C GLN A 268 19.99 -2.54 2.06
N ALA A 269 20.15 -2.29 0.76
CA ALA A 269 19.34 -1.32 0.04
C ALA A 269 17.85 -1.71 0.04
N LEU A 270 17.52 -3.01 -0.10
CA LEU A 270 16.12 -3.45 -0.01
C LEU A 270 15.54 -3.24 1.40
N TYR A 271 16.32 -3.54 2.44
CA TYR A 271 15.91 -3.26 3.82
C TYR A 271 15.67 -1.75 4.06
N PHE A 272 16.52 -0.88 3.52
CA PHE A 272 16.30 0.57 3.62
C PHE A 272 15.02 1.05 2.97
N GLU A 273 14.55 0.37 1.92
CA GLU A 273 13.31 0.72 1.23
C GLU A 273 12.09 0.23 2.04
N LEU A 274 12.20 -0.88 2.76
CA LEU A 274 11.23 -1.25 3.79
C LEU A 274 11.21 -0.23 4.95
N LEU A 275 12.36 0.29 5.37
CA LEU A 275 12.41 1.36 6.37
C LEU A 275 11.82 2.68 5.84
N TRP A 276 11.90 2.97 4.55
CA TRP A 276 11.21 4.13 3.97
C TRP A 276 9.69 3.98 4.05
N ARG A 277 9.16 2.79 3.71
CA ARG A 277 7.75 2.46 3.94
C ARG A 277 7.41 2.70 5.41
N GLU A 278 8.20 2.13 6.32
CA GLU A 278 8.00 2.24 7.77
C GLU A 278 7.99 3.70 8.24
N TYR A 279 8.94 4.50 7.80
CA TYR A 279 9.02 5.93 8.13
C TYR A 279 7.74 6.67 7.77
N PHE A 280 7.19 6.41 6.58
CA PHE A 280 5.93 7.03 6.17
C PHE A 280 4.73 6.52 6.98
N GLN A 281 4.69 5.23 7.33
CA GLN A 281 3.62 4.69 8.20
C GLN A 281 3.59 5.40 9.55
N TRP A 282 4.74 5.58 10.20
CA TRP A 282 4.83 6.30 11.47
C TRP A 282 4.55 7.80 11.30
N MET A 283 5.02 8.41 10.21
CA MET A 283 4.69 9.80 9.89
C MET A 283 3.17 10.00 9.74
N MET A 284 2.47 9.08 9.08
CA MET A 284 1.01 9.12 8.96
C MET A 284 0.33 8.97 10.33
N LYS A 285 0.79 8.02 11.16
CA LYS A 285 0.26 7.83 12.52
C LYS A 285 0.45 9.07 13.39
N THR A 286 1.60 9.75 13.28
CA THR A 286 1.95 10.91 14.09
C THR A 286 1.25 12.20 13.65
N TYR A 287 1.23 12.48 12.35
CA TYR A 287 0.70 13.76 11.83
C TYR A 287 -0.76 13.69 11.40
N GLY A 288 -1.30 12.49 11.19
CA GLY A 288 -2.70 12.24 10.86
C GLY A 288 -3.17 13.09 9.67
N ALA A 289 -4.32 13.76 9.84
CA ALA A 289 -4.98 14.50 8.76
C ALA A 289 -4.13 15.64 8.17
N LYS A 290 -3.09 16.10 8.88
CA LYS A 290 -2.13 17.09 8.38
C LYS A 290 -1.41 16.61 7.11
N MET A 291 -1.27 15.29 6.95
CA MET A 291 -0.65 14.67 5.77
C MET A 291 -1.39 14.95 4.45
N PHE A 292 -2.65 15.40 4.51
CA PHE A 292 -3.48 15.69 3.34
C PHE A 292 -3.66 17.19 3.09
N GLN A 293 -3.14 18.04 3.98
CA GLN A 293 -3.29 19.49 3.87
C GLN A 293 -2.34 20.04 2.81
N PHE A 294 -2.75 21.10 2.12
CA PHE A 294 -1.96 21.74 1.07
C PHE A 294 -0.55 22.15 1.54
N THR A 295 -0.46 22.59 2.80
CA THR A 295 0.78 23.02 3.48
C THR A 295 1.66 21.87 3.99
N GLY A 296 1.17 20.63 3.90
CA GLY A 296 1.82 19.42 4.42
C GLY A 296 2.18 19.50 5.90
N ILE A 297 3.08 18.62 6.34
CA ILE A 297 3.52 18.59 7.74
C ILE A 297 4.37 19.81 8.16
N LYS A 298 4.91 20.56 7.20
CA LYS A 298 5.74 21.76 7.44
C LYS A 298 4.95 23.05 7.67
N ASP A 299 3.61 23.04 7.50
CA ASP A 299 2.77 24.25 7.56
C ASP A 299 3.25 25.40 6.64
N LYS A 300 3.94 25.04 5.54
CA LYS A 300 4.45 26.00 4.57
C LYS A 300 3.65 25.89 3.29
N ARG A 301 3.04 27.00 2.86
CA ARG A 301 2.28 27.04 1.60
C ARG A 301 3.23 26.92 0.40
N PRO A 302 3.09 25.92 -0.48
CA PRO A 302 3.86 25.85 -1.71
C PRO A 302 3.34 26.89 -2.72
N LEU A 303 4.18 27.26 -3.70
CA LEU A 303 3.84 28.22 -4.76
C LEU A 303 3.05 27.60 -5.92
N THR A 304 2.28 26.55 -5.63
CA THR A 304 1.47 25.82 -6.61
C THR A 304 0.00 26.20 -6.53
N SER A 305 -0.75 25.95 -7.59
CA SER A 305 -2.20 26.16 -7.66
C SER A 305 -2.86 25.11 -8.54
N PHE A 306 -4.17 25.08 -8.63
CA PHE A 306 -4.84 24.22 -9.61
C PHE A 306 -4.91 24.93 -10.97
N TYR A 307 -4.25 24.33 -11.97
CA TYR A 307 -4.29 24.74 -13.38
C TYR A 307 -4.85 23.58 -14.22
N SER A 308 -6.11 23.66 -14.64
CA SER A 308 -6.84 22.55 -15.27
C SER A 308 -6.11 21.98 -16.49
N ASP A 309 -5.65 22.85 -17.40
CA ASP A 309 -5.08 22.42 -18.67
C ASP A 309 -3.71 21.77 -18.48
N ARG A 310 -2.91 22.31 -17.54
CA ARG A 310 -1.61 21.74 -17.17
C ARG A 310 -1.79 20.38 -16.50
N TYR A 311 -2.72 20.28 -15.56
CA TYR A 311 -3.05 19.01 -14.90
C TYR A 311 -3.52 17.96 -15.92
N LYS A 312 -4.42 18.34 -16.82
CA LYS A 312 -4.93 17.43 -17.86
C LYS A 312 -3.82 16.95 -18.80
N SER A 313 -2.92 17.84 -19.21
CA SER A 313 -1.77 17.46 -20.05
C SER A 313 -0.83 16.47 -19.36
N TRP A 314 -0.64 16.62 -18.04
CA TRP A 314 0.13 15.68 -17.23
C TRP A 314 -0.58 14.33 -17.10
N GLU A 315 -1.87 14.34 -16.76
CA GLU A 315 -2.71 13.15 -16.65
C GLU A 315 -2.74 12.32 -17.95
N GLU A 316 -2.86 13.00 -19.10
CA GLU A 316 -2.95 12.36 -20.42
C GLU A 316 -1.57 11.99 -21.00
N GLY A 317 -0.48 12.47 -20.39
CA GLY A 317 0.87 12.32 -20.92
C GLY A 317 1.03 13.03 -22.27
N THR A 318 0.66 14.29 -22.32
CA THR A 318 0.72 15.20 -23.49
C THR A 318 1.44 16.51 -23.18
N THR A 319 2.27 16.52 -22.13
CA THR A 319 3.16 17.66 -21.79
C THR A 319 4.27 17.84 -22.83
N GLU A 320 5.05 18.92 -22.71
CA GLU A 320 6.27 19.12 -23.51
C GLU A 320 7.42 18.16 -23.13
N TYR A 321 7.28 17.36 -22.07
CA TYR A 321 8.34 16.50 -21.53
C TYR A 321 8.13 15.02 -21.91
N PRO A 322 8.87 14.46 -22.88
CA PRO A 322 8.60 13.12 -23.42
C PRO A 322 8.70 11.99 -22.39
N LEU A 323 9.69 12.05 -21.50
CA LEU A 323 9.87 11.04 -20.45
C LEU A 323 8.71 11.04 -19.44
N VAL A 324 8.21 12.24 -19.08
CA VAL A 324 7.04 12.39 -18.20
C VAL A 324 5.81 11.78 -18.86
N ASN A 325 5.61 12.07 -20.15
CA ASN A 325 4.50 11.53 -20.92
C ASN A 325 4.53 10.00 -20.97
N ALA A 326 5.70 9.41 -21.20
CA ALA A 326 5.90 7.96 -21.18
C ALA A 326 5.53 7.34 -19.82
N CYS A 327 6.01 7.93 -18.72
CA CYS A 327 5.66 7.49 -17.37
C CYS A 327 4.16 7.59 -17.08
N MET A 328 3.51 8.70 -17.43
CA MET A 328 2.09 8.91 -17.18
C MET A 328 1.21 7.96 -17.99
N ARG A 329 1.60 7.66 -19.23
CA ARG A 329 0.92 6.65 -20.05
C ARG A 329 1.13 5.23 -19.53
N GLN A 330 2.34 4.88 -19.06
CA GLN A 330 2.57 3.61 -18.39
C GLN A 330 1.65 3.45 -17.17
N LEU A 331 1.58 4.48 -16.31
CA LEU A 331 0.71 4.47 -15.14
C LEU A 331 -0.77 4.28 -15.54
N LYS A 332 -1.26 5.05 -16.52
CA LYS A 332 -2.64 4.97 -17.00
C LYS A 332 -3.01 3.61 -17.62
N GLN A 333 -2.05 2.96 -18.28
CA GLN A 333 -2.29 1.68 -18.97
C GLN A 333 -2.09 0.45 -18.07
N THR A 334 -1.25 0.55 -17.04
CA THR A 334 -0.84 -0.62 -16.23
C THR A 334 -1.20 -0.52 -14.74
N GLY A 335 -1.56 0.66 -14.26
CA GLY A 335 -1.75 0.93 -12.84
C GLY A 335 -0.45 0.86 -12.02
N TRP A 336 0.72 0.79 -12.67
CA TRP A 336 2.00 0.72 -11.98
C TRP A 336 3.02 1.66 -12.60
N LEU A 337 3.85 2.26 -11.74
CA LEU A 337 4.96 3.10 -12.17
C LEU A 337 6.21 2.82 -11.33
N SER A 338 7.39 2.85 -11.96
CA SER A 338 8.67 2.68 -11.26
C SER A 338 8.90 3.80 -10.24
N ASN A 339 9.65 3.53 -9.17
CA ASN A 339 9.98 4.56 -8.18
C ASN A 339 10.66 5.79 -8.85
N ARG A 340 11.56 5.54 -9.80
CA ARG A 340 12.20 6.60 -10.59
C ARG A 340 11.16 7.40 -11.39
N GLY A 341 10.26 6.72 -12.10
CA GLY A 341 9.17 7.37 -12.83
C GLY A 341 8.26 8.20 -11.92
N ARG A 342 7.87 7.68 -10.74
CA ARG A 342 7.05 8.41 -9.75
C ARG A 342 7.70 9.72 -9.33
N GLN A 343 9.00 9.70 -9.02
CA GLN A 343 9.73 10.91 -8.62
C GLN A 343 9.77 11.95 -9.75
N ILE A 344 10.00 11.50 -10.99
CA ILE A 344 10.08 12.36 -12.17
C ILE A 344 8.73 13.04 -12.44
N VAL A 345 7.63 12.28 -12.51
CA VAL A 345 6.32 12.85 -12.85
C VAL A 345 5.78 13.74 -11.74
N ALA A 346 6.05 13.42 -10.48
CA ALA A 346 5.66 14.28 -9.35
C ALA A 346 6.50 15.56 -9.30
N SER A 347 7.81 15.49 -9.58
CA SER A 347 8.65 16.69 -9.74
C SER A 347 8.13 17.59 -10.86
N CYS A 348 7.82 17.02 -12.04
CA CYS A 348 7.28 17.79 -13.16
C CYS A 348 5.95 18.48 -12.80
N LEU A 349 5.01 17.75 -12.18
CA LEU A 349 3.72 18.31 -11.77
C LEU A 349 3.90 19.54 -10.87
N VAL A 350 4.76 19.44 -9.86
CA VAL A 350 4.96 20.50 -8.86
C VAL A 350 5.80 21.64 -9.42
N ASN A 351 6.95 21.34 -10.02
CA ASN A 351 7.98 22.33 -10.32
C ASN A 351 7.79 22.97 -11.70
N GLU A 352 7.46 22.16 -12.71
CA GLU A 352 7.38 22.63 -14.10
C GLU A 352 5.98 23.12 -14.41
N LEU A 353 4.96 22.39 -13.95
CA LEU A 353 3.57 22.71 -14.23
C LEU A 353 2.97 23.63 -13.15
N GLY A 354 3.59 23.74 -11.97
CA GLY A 354 3.12 24.57 -10.86
C GLY A 354 1.78 24.09 -10.29
N VAL A 355 1.44 22.81 -10.48
CA VAL A 355 0.14 22.26 -10.09
C VAL A 355 0.15 21.82 -8.63
N ASP A 356 -0.97 22.05 -7.93
CA ASP A 356 -1.18 21.57 -6.56
C ASP A 356 -0.96 20.06 -6.47
N TRP A 357 0.03 19.68 -5.65
CA TRP A 357 0.51 18.32 -5.49
C TRP A 357 -0.57 17.33 -5.10
N ARG A 358 -1.64 17.79 -4.44
CA ARG A 358 -2.74 16.93 -3.97
C ARG A 358 -3.54 16.33 -5.14
N PHE A 359 -3.58 17.01 -6.28
CA PHE A 359 -4.19 16.45 -7.50
C PHE A 359 -3.36 15.29 -8.05
N GLY A 360 -2.04 15.42 -8.06
CA GLY A 360 -1.15 14.32 -8.41
C GLY A 360 -1.24 13.15 -7.45
N ALA A 361 -1.29 13.44 -6.14
CA ALA A 361 -1.46 12.43 -5.10
C ALA A 361 -2.79 11.67 -5.23
N ALA A 362 -3.88 12.38 -5.52
CA ALA A 362 -5.21 11.79 -5.75
C ALA A 362 -5.25 10.98 -7.06
N TYR A 363 -4.59 11.42 -8.11
CA TYR A 363 -4.46 10.65 -9.35
C TYR A 363 -3.70 9.34 -9.12
N PHE A 364 -2.61 9.39 -8.36
CA PHE A 364 -1.86 8.20 -7.94
C PHE A 364 -2.70 7.29 -7.04
N GLU A 365 -3.48 7.85 -6.13
CA GLU A 365 -4.45 7.10 -5.32
C GLU A 365 -5.47 6.37 -6.19
N GLN A 366 -5.96 6.98 -7.28
CA GLN A 366 -6.87 6.29 -8.19
C GLN A 366 -6.17 5.19 -9.01
N GLN A 367 -5.01 5.50 -9.61
CA GLN A 367 -4.40 4.64 -10.62
C GLN A 367 -3.51 3.54 -10.06
N LEU A 368 -2.80 3.77 -8.95
CA LEU A 368 -1.81 2.83 -8.47
C LEU A 368 -2.46 1.55 -7.93
N ILE A 369 -2.06 0.42 -8.51
CA ILE A 369 -2.34 -0.92 -8.00
C ILE A 369 -1.76 -1.11 -6.59
N ASP A 370 -0.65 -0.44 -6.30
CA ASP A 370 0.08 -0.50 -5.03
C ASP A 370 -0.09 0.75 -4.16
N PHE A 371 -1.21 1.44 -4.29
CA PHE A 371 -1.52 2.58 -3.44
C PHE A 371 -1.49 2.19 -1.96
N ASP A 372 -0.61 2.85 -1.22
CA ASP A 372 -0.55 2.87 0.22
C ASP A 372 -0.64 4.33 0.66
N VAL A 373 -1.60 4.65 1.53
CA VAL A 373 -1.93 6.04 1.88
C VAL A 373 -0.75 6.79 2.49
N ALA A 374 0.04 6.14 3.34
CA ALA A 374 1.16 6.76 4.01
C ALA A 374 2.31 7.01 3.02
N SER A 375 2.66 5.99 2.25
CA SER A 375 3.76 6.02 1.28
C SER A 375 3.48 6.97 0.14
N ASN A 376 2.24 7.00 -0.39
CA ASN A 376 1.86 7.90 -1.47
C ASN A 376 1.94 9.36 -1.02
N TYR A 377 1.14 9.74 0.00
CA TYR A 377 1.06 11.13 0.44
C TYR A 377 2.36 11.62 1.08
N GLY A 378 3.11 10.73 1.75
CA GLY A 378 4.44 11.03 2.26
C GLY A 378 5.46 11.37 1.16
N ASN A 379 5.53 10.56 0.09
CA ASN A 379 6.41 10.84 -1.06
C ASN A 379 5.98 12.09 -1.83
N TRP A 380 4.68 12.31 -2.01
CA TRP A 380 4.19 13.52 -2.68
C TRP A 380 4.54 14.80 -1.91
N GLN A 381 4.35 14.80 -0.58
CA GLN A 381 4.79 15.93 0.25
C GLN A 381 6.31 16.14 0.20
N TYR A 382 7.09 15.05 0.17
CA TYR A 382 8.54 15.09 0.05
C TYR A 382 8.97 15.84 -1.23
N LEU A 383 8.34 15.56 -2.37
CA LEU A 383 8.62 16.23 -3.64
C LEU A 383 8.03 17.64 -3.74
N ALA A 384 6.88 17.87 -3.13
CA ALA A 384 6.23 19.18 -3.06
C ALA A 384 6.93 20.17 -2.09
N GLY A 385 7.97 19.73 -1.37
CA GLY A 385 8.72 20.56 -0.42
C GLY A 385 7.98 20.87 0.88
N VAL A 386 6.83 20.24 1.10
CA VAL A 386 5.98 20.42 2.29
C VAL A 386 6.08 19.25 3.29
N GLY A 387 6.89 18.24 2.95
CA GLY A 387 7.15 17.04 3.75
C GLY A 387 8.52 17.00 4.41
N ALA A 388 8.92 15.81 4.85
CA ALA A 388 10.15 15.51 5.58
C ALA A 388 11.43 15.53 4.71
N ASP A 389 11.70 16.66 4.03
CA ASP A 389 12.94 16.87 3.26
C ASP A 389 13.84 17.93 3.92
N PRO A 390 15.09 17.61 4.32
CA PRO A 390 16.03 18.61 4.83
C PRO A 390 16.47 19.62 3.75
N ARG A 391 16.29 19.32 2.46
CA ARG A 391 16.75 20.16 1.34
C ARG A 391 15.70 21.13 0.80
N GLY A 392 14.50 21.17 1.41
CA GLY A 392 13.41 22.02 0.94
C GLY A 392 12.62 21.34 -0.19
N GLN A 393 12.59 21.95 -1.37
CA GLN A 393 11.84 21.47 -2.55
C GLN A 393 12.80 20.76 -3.51
N ARG A 394 12.60 19.44 -3.71
CA ARG A 394 13.38 18.68 -4.70
C ARG A 394 12.88 18.98 -6.11
N HIS A 395 13.81 19.42 -6.95
CA HIS A 395 13.59 19.65 -8.37
C HIS A 395 14.49 18.73 -9.18
N PHE A 396 13.87 17.82 -9.95
CA PHE A 396 14.59 16.95 -10.88
C PHE A 396 14.76 17.65 -12.22
N ASN A 397 16.01 17.77 -12.69
CA ASN A 397 16.26 18.15 -14.07
C ASN A 397 15.85 16.99 -14.99
N LEU A 398 14.76 17.17 -15.73
CA LEU A 398 14.10 16.13 -16.51
C LEU A 398 14.98 15.61 -17.67
N GLU A 399 15.76 16.49 -18.32
CA GLU A 399 16.70 16.11 -19.39
C GLU A 399 17.79 15.18 -18.84
N LYS A 400 18.41 15.55 -17.72
CA LYS A 400 19.42 14.70 -17.06
C LYS A 400 18.84 13.37 -16.59
N GLN A 401 17.57 13.33 -16.19
CA GLN A 401 16.92 12.07 -15.84
C GLN A 401 16.72 11.17 -17.07
N ALA A 402 16.37 11.75 -18.22
CA ALA A 402 16.24 11.01 -19.47
C ALA A 402 17.61 10.47 -19.92
N GLU A 403 18.64 11.31 -19.96
CA GLU A 403 20.01 10.90 -20.33
C GLU A 403 20.54 9.78 -19.43
N MET A 404 20.28 9.86 -18.11
CA MET A 404 20.83 8.91 -17.15
C MET A 404 20.10 7.56 -17.13
N TYR A 405 18.77 7.58 -17.27
CA TYR A 405 17.95 6.39 -16.99
C TYR A 405 17.22 5.84 -18.23
N ASP A 406 17.13 6.61 -19.32
CA ASP A 406 16.63 6.17 -20.62
C ASP A 406 17.55 6.71 -21.75
N PRO A 407 18.88 6.45 -21.71
CA PRO A 407 19.85 7.06 -22.62
C PRO A 407 19.54 6.77 -24.10
N ASP A 408 19.05 5.57 -24.38
CA ASP A 408 18.70 5.16 -25.73
C ASP A 408 17.28 5.60 -26.13
N GLY A 409 16.50 6.20 -25.23
CA GLY A 409 15.10 6.58 -25.46
C GLY A 409 14.15 5.38 -25.64
N THR A 410 14.55 4.18 -25.23
CA THR A 410 13.79 2.94 -25.45
C THR A 410 12.49 2.93 -24.66
N PHE A 411 12.52 3.36 -23.40
CA PHE A 411 11.31 3.47 -22.58
C PHE A 411 10.39 4.56 -23.14
N THR A 412 10.94 5.73 -23.45
CA THR A 412 10.19 6.85 -23.99
C THR A 412 9.51 6.49 -25.31
N ARG A 413 10.22 5.84 -26.25
CA ARG A 413 9.63 5.38 -27.52
C ARG A 413 8.58 4.29 -27.34
N ARG A 414 8.75 3.36 -26.38
CA ARG A 414 7.77 2.31 -26.11
C ARG A 414 6.42 2.90 -25.70
N TRP A 415 6.44 3.94 -24.87
CA TRP A 415 5.24 4.57 -24.32
C TRP A 415 4.86 5.88 -25.05
N SER A 416 5.53 6.23 -26.16
CA SER A 416 5.25 7.46 -26.95
C SER A 416 4.02 7.34 -27.85
N LYS A 417 3.53 6.13 -28.12
CA LYS A 417 2.27 5.92 -28.83
C LYS A 417 1.15 5.77 -27.81
N ASN A 418 0.10 6.56 -27.99
CA ASN A 418 -1.15 6.30 -27.29
C ASN A 418 -1.72 5.02 -27.91
N THR A 419 -1.42 3.87 -27.33
CA THR A 419 -2.04 2.59 -27.72
C THR A 419 -3.49 2.61 -27.28
N SER A 420 -4.30 3.40 -28.00
CA SER A 420 -5.76 3.31 -28.01
C SER A 420 -6.25 2.30 -29.04
N THR A 421 -5.40 1.35 -29.42
CA THR A 421 -5.77 0.20 -30.26
C THR A 421 -5.80 -1.04 -29.37
N VAL A 422 -7.01 -1.33 -28.87
CA VAL A 422 -7.45 -2.70 -28.66
C VAL A 422 -7.38 -3.35 -30.05
N GLY A 423 -6.37 -4.18 -30.27
CA GLY A 423 -6.28 -5.06 -31.44
C GLY A 423 -6.74 -6.44 -30.98
N GLU A 424 -7.90 -6.83 -31.50
CA GLU A 424 -8.49 -8.17 -31.69
C GLU A 424 -8.06 -9.34 -30.79
#